data_AF-A0A936Q0Y4-F1
#
_entry.id   AF-A0A936Q0Y4-F1
#
_cell.length_a   1.000
_cell.length_b   1.000
_cell.length_c   1.000
_cell.angle_alpha   90.00
_cell.angle_beta   90.00
_cell.angle_gamma   90.00
#
_symmetry.space_group_name_H-M   'P 1'
#
loop_
_entity.id
_entity.type
_entity.pdbx_description
1 polymer ?
#
loop_
_entity_poly.entity_id
_entity_poly.type
_entity_poly.pdbx_seq_one_letter_code
_entity_poly.pdbx_strand_id
1 'polypeptide(L)'
;MQRVFQDWHAWLEEGILDLAVPMNYARESDDRVRTWFDGWVAWERRHQHRRGTVVGLGGYRNSPDATLAQIGRVRRVEGLDRLAGISLFSYRVPVAGPDGSESAPLAFAGERLLFLSAGTPDSPGAFASAAPLPRLPWVAAPGHGFLAGTVSAASRADADDVEVEIRRTGLFRTTRRVRTDATGFFGVARLAPGRYRVRLAGTRAAETETHVDVTAGNVGAPRSPVPPDEAGGKPGRALEARPGSRPDQGLASARATAAPRTVRPPDSIVLGVTKYTVSSGEW
;
A
#
# COMPACT_ATOMS: atom_id res chain seq x y z
N MET A 1 5.92 24.19 -12.26
CA MET A 1 5.12 23.23 -11.47
C MET A 1 5.53 21.83 -11.88
N GLN A 2 6.34 21.13 -11.08
CA GLN A 2 6.68 19.74 -11.36
C GLN A 2 5.47 18.86 -11.04
N ARG A 3 4.99 18.12 -12.04
CA ARG A 3 3.93 17.12 -11.87
C ARG A 3 4.62 15.77 -11.75
N VAL A 4 4.68 15.21 -10.54
CA VAL A 4 5.30 13.90 -10.28
C VAL A 4 4.31 12.74 -10.38
N PHE A 5 3.06 12.99 -10.80
CA PHE A 5 1.98 12.00 -10.96
C PHE A 5 1.73 11.15 -9.69
N GLN A 6 1.96 11.73 -8.50
CA GLN A 6 1.78 11.09 -7.20
C GLN A 6 0.67 11.79 -6.42
N ASP A 7 -0.59 11.45 -6.74
CA ASP A 7 -1.76 11.94 -5.99
C ASP A 7 -2.01 11.06 -4.76
N TRP A 8 -1.07 11.10 -3.82
CA TRP A 8 -1.12 10.32 -2.60
C TRP A 8 -2.35 10.65 -1.74
N HIS A 9 -2.87 11.88 -1.85
CA HIS A 9 -4.06 12.31 -1.13
C HIS A 9 -5.31 11.57 -1.63
N ALA A 10 -5.52 11.52 -2.95
CA ALA A 10 -6.59 10.70 -3.53
C ALA A 10 -6.41 9.22 -3.21
N TRP A 11 -5.17 8.71 -3.23
CA TRP A 11 -4.92 7.30 -2.89
C TRP A 11 -5.27 6.95 -1.43
N LEU A 12 -5.13 7.88 -0.48
CA LEU A 12 -5.63 7.71 0.89
C LEU A 12 -7.16 7.74 0.94
N GLU A 13 -7.80 8.64 0.20
CA GLU A 13 -9.26 8.77 0.15
C GLU A 13 -9.92 7.52 -0.43
N GLU A 14 -9.36 7.00 -1.54
CA GLU A 14 -9.77 5.76 -2.20
C GLU A 14 -9.44 4.53 -1.35
N GLY A 15 -8.46 4.66 -0.45
CA GLY A 15 -8.03 3.61 0.45
C GLY A 15 -7.09 2.60 -0.21
N ILE A 16 -6.39 3.01 -1.27
CA ILE A 16 -5.31 2.28 -1.95
C ILE A 16 -4.09 2.18 -1.02
N LEU A 17 -3.78 3.25 -0.31
CA LEU A 17 -2.71 3.28 0.70
C LEU A 17 -3.27 3.04 2.10
N ASP A 18 -2.49 2.36 2.95
CA ASP A 18 -2.71 2.33 4.39
C ASP A 18 -2.19 3.58 5.07
N LEU A 19 -0.99 4.02 4.67
CA LEU A 19 -0.30 5.18 5.21
C LEU A 19 0.33 6.00 4.09
N ALA A 20 0.31 7.32 4.23
CA ALA A 20 1.17 8.21 3.45
C ALA A 20 2.32 8.71 4.30
N VAL A 21 3.50 8.89 3.68
CA VAL A 21 4.68 9.48 4.32
C VAL A 21 5.18 10.69 3.53
N PRO A 22 4.46 11.83 3.52
CA PRO A 22 4.91 13.02 2.82
C PRO A 22 6.27 13.50 3.37
N MET A 23 7.19 13.80 2.45
CA MET A 23 8.56 14.21 2.78
C MET A 23 8.63 15.71 3.09
N ASN A 24 8.16 16.09 4.27
CA ASN A 24 8.18 17.47 4.78
C ASN A 24 9.58 17.86 5.27
N TYR A 25 10.57 17.82 4.36
CA TYR A 25 11.99 18.07 4.65
C TYR A 25 12.29 19.56 4.85
N ALA A 26 11.75 20.10 5.93
CA ALA A 26 11.87 21.48 6.34
C ALA A 26 13.18 21.74 7.11
N ARG A 27 13.82 22.87 6.81
CA ARG A 27 14.92 23.41 7.61
C ARG A 27 14.33 24.31 8.68
N GLU A 28 14.55 23.98 9.94
CA GLU A 28 13.95 24.66 11.10
C GLU A 28 14.44 26.09 11.27
N SER A 29 15.70 26.36 10.91
CA SER A 29 16.33 27.67 11.05
C SER A 29 15.86 28.71 10.02
N ASP A 30 15.04 28.32 9.04
CA ASP A 30 14.42 29.23 8.07
C ASP A 30 12.95 29.43 8.45
N ASP A 31 12.60 30.63 8.94
CA ASP A 31 11.26 30.96 9.42
C ASP A 31 10.15 30.74 8.39
N ARG A 32 10.45 31.01 7.11
CA ARG A 32 9.49 30.82 6.02
C ARG A 32 9.25 29.33 5.79
N VAL A 33 10.31 28.53 5.79
CA VAL A 33 10.21 27.06 5.61
C VAL A 33 9.54 26.42 6.82
N ARG A 34 9.81 26.90 8.04
CA ARG A 34 9.14 26.49 9.26
C ARG A 34 7.64 26.77 9.22
N THR A 35 7.25 27.95 8.73
CA THR A 35 5.82 28.31 8.55
C THR A 35 5.14 27.37 7.55
N TRP A 36 5.82 27.02 6.45
CA TRP A 36 5.29 26.05 5.48
C TRP A 36 5.14 24.65 6.07
N PHE A 37 6.12 24.20 6.85
CA PHE A 37 6.05 22.94 7.58
C PHE A 37 4.83 22.87 8.49
N ASP A 38 4.59 23.91 9.27
CA ASP A 38 3.43 23.99 10.17
C ASP A 38 2.10 23.93 9.40
N GLY A 39 2.03 24.61 8.25
CA GLY A 39 0.90 24.54 7.34
C GLY A 39 0.65 23.12 6.78
N TRP A 40 1.70 22.43 6.34
CA TRP A 40 1.61 21.04 5.86
C TRP A 40 1.18 20.08 6.95
N VAL A 41 1.77 20.16 8.14
CA VAL A 41 1.39 19.32 9.29
C VAL A 41 -0.08 19.54 9.66
N ALA A 42 -0.55 20.78 9.67
CA ALA A 42 -1.95 21.10 9.94
C ALA A 42 -2.88 20.56 8.84
N TRP A 43 -2.47 20.66 7.57
CA TRP A 43 -3.24 20.12 6.45
C TRP A 43 -3.31 18.59 6.50
N GLU A 44 -2.17 17.91 6.60
CA GLU A 44 -2.07 16.45 6.67
C GLU A 44 -2.93 15.85 7.77
N ARG A 45 -2.95 16.49 8.94
CA ARG A 45 -3.76 16.09 10.08
C ARG A 45 -5.25 15.97 9.73
N ARG A 46 -5.77 16.91 8.94
CA ARG A 46 -7.19 16.97 8.51
C ARG A 46 -7.50 16.13 7.27
N HIS A 47 -6.47 15.60 6.59
CA HIS A 47 -6.60 14.92 5.30
C HIS A 47 -6.07 13.47 5.33
N GLN A 48 -6.16 12.82 6.50
CA GLN A 48 -5.79 11.41 6.68
C GLN A 48 -6.88 10.43 6.21
N HIS A 49 -8.09 10.94 5.91
CA HIS A 49 -9.25 10.14 5.54
C HIS A 49 -9.53 9.02 6.55
N ARG A 50 -9.77 7.78 6.09
CA ARG A 50 -9.91 6.59 6.95
C ARG A 50 -8.61 5.77 6.98
N ARG A 51 -7.49 6.47 6.89
CA ARG A 51 -6.12 5.96 6.79
C ARG A 51 -5.25 6.74 7.79
N GLY A 52 -3.94 6.78 7.58
CA GLY A 52 -3.03 7.56 8.43
C GLY A 52 -1.96 8.28 7.64
N THR A 53 -1.45 9.36 8.23
CA THR A 53 -0.31 10.10 7.69
C THR A 53 0.84 10.10 8.70
N VAL A 54 2.02 9.74 8.23
CA VAL A 54 3.29 9.78 8.97
C VAL A 54 4.10 10.94 8.41
N VAL A 55 4.53 11.86 9.27
CA VAL A 55 5.25 13.05 8.80
C VAL A 55 6.72 12.71 8.54
N GLY A 56 7.19 12.86 7.31
CA GLY A 56 8.58 12.72 6.94
C GLY A 56 9.40 13.94 7.35
N LEU A 57 10.39 13.77 8.24
CA LEU A 57 11.28 14.82 8.70
C LEU A 57 12.66 14.68 8.05
N GLY A 58 13.21 15.79 7.57
CA GLY A 58 14.54 15.85 6.98
C GLY A 58 15.61 16.11 8.03
N GLY A 59 15.91 15.11 8.87
CA GLY A 59 16.83 15.24 10.00
C GLY A 59 18.21 15.77 9.60
N TYR A 60 18.74 15.33 8.46
CA TYR A 60 20.00 15.81 7.86
C TYR A 60 20.10 17.33 7.65
N ARG A 61 18.98 18.08 7.73
CA ARG A 61 18.93 19.55 7.60
C ARG A 61 18.93 20.29 8.93
N ASN A 62 18.81 19.58 10.05
CA ASN A 62 18.45 20.13 11.34
C ASN A 62 19.39 19.65 12.46
N SER A 63 19.60 20.50 13.47
CA SER A 63 20.22 20.09 14.73
C SER A 63 19.30 19.11 15.49
N PRO A 64 19.82 18.42 16.53
CA PRO A 64 19.00 17.66 17.47
C PRO A 64 17.81 18.43 18.03
N ASP A 65 18.01 19.65 18.56
CA ASP A 65 16.95 20.50 19.11
C ASP A 65 15.91 20.90 18.08
N ALA A 66 16.36 21.28 16.88
CA ALA A 66 15.47 21.63 15.78
C ALA A 66 14.60 20.43 15.36
N THR A 67 15.18 19.23 15.33
CA THR A 67 14.45 17.99 15.03
C THR A 67 13.44 17.68 16.14
N LEU A 68 13.81 17.82 17.41
CA LEU A 68 12.90 17.64 18.55
C LEU A 68 11.76 18.66 18.54
N ALA A 69 12.02 19.91 18.15
CA ALA A 69 11.00 20.93 17.96
C ALA A 69 9.97 20.52 16.87
N GLN A 70 10.44 20.04 15.71
CA GLN A 70 9.55 19.52 14.65
C GLN A 70 8.73 18.33 15.14
N ILE A 71 9.35 17.37 15.84
CA ILE A 71 8.65 16.22 16.44
C ILE A 71 7.57 16.69 17.42
N GLY A 72 7.87 17.69 18.26
CA GLY A 72 6.92 18.29 19.19
C GLY A 72 5.70 18.85 18.47
N ARG A 73 5.91 19.57 17.35
CA ARG A 73 4.80 20.13 16.56
C ARG A 73 3.94 19.06 15.88
N VAL A 74 4.55 18.00 15.35
CA VAL A 74 3.81 16.88 14.75
C VAL A 74 2.95 16.15 15.80
N ARG A 75 3.48 15.97 17.01
CA ARG A 75 2.81 15.27 18.10
C ARG A 75 1.68 16.02 18.78
N ARG A 76 1.54 17.33 18.54
CA ARG A 76 0.39 18.07 19.04
C ARG A 76 -0.90 17.37 18.63
N VAL A 77 -1.81 17.25 19.58
CA VAL A 77 -3.15 16.70 19.34
C VAL A 77 -4.10 17.87 19.20
N GLU A 78 -4.79 17.94 18.07
CA GLU A 78 -5.82 18.95 17.80
C GLU A 78 -7.14 18.20 17.58
N GLY A 79 -8.00 18.19 18.60
CA GLY A 79 -9.24 17.41 18.57
C GLY A 79 -9.00 15.90 18.49
N LEU A 80 -9.73 15.21 17.61
CA LEU A 80 -9.60 13.77 17.37
C LEU A 80 -8.53 13.42 16.31
N ASP A 81 -8.00 14.44 15.62
CA ASP A 81 -7.12 14.23 14.47
C ASP A 81 -5.67 14.14 14.92
N ARG A 82 -5.23 12.90 15.19
CA ARG A 82 -3.84 12.58 15.51
C ARG A 82 -3.13 12.03 14.28
N LEU A 83 -1.95 12.57 13.98
CA LEU A 83 -1.06 12.01 12.96
C LEU A 83 -0.54 10.64 13.41
N ALA A 84 -0.39 9.71 12.46
CA ALA A 84 -0.03 8.32 12.74
C ALA A 84 1.41 8.17 13.27
N GLY A 85 2.30 9.09 12.94
CA GLY A 85 3.67 9.07 13.43
C GLY A 85 4.61 10.02 12.70
N ILE A 86 5.90 9.72 12.84
CA ILE A 86 7.02 10.47 12.25
C ILE A 86 7.95 9.47 11.56
N SER A 87 8.52 9.86 10.43
CA SER A 87 9.59 9.15 9.73
C SER A 87 10.80 10.07 9.59
N LEU A 88 11.93 9.73 10.21
CA LEU A 88 13.14 10.56 10.15
C LEU A 88 14.05 10.10 9.02
N PHE A 89 14.27 10.97 8.04
CA PHE A 89 15.26 10.76 6.99
C PHE A 89 16.61 11.36 7.40
N SER A 90 17.67 10.58 7.58
CA SER A 90 17.77 9.11 7.44
C SER A 90 18.62 8.49 8.54
N TYR A 91 18.60 7.16 8.69
CA TYR A 91 19.52 6.46 9.61
C TYR A 91 21.00 6.74 9.32
N ARG A 92 21.38 7.02 8.07
CA ARG A 92 22.76 7.34 7.68
C ARG A 92 23.18 8.74 8.15
N VAL A 93 22.27 9.71 8.00
CA VAL A 93 22.49 11.12 8.37
C VAL A 93 21.23 11.62 9.09
N PRO A 94 21.07 11.32 10.39
CA PRO A 94 19.84 11.63 11.11
C PRO A 94 19.77 13.07 11.61
N VAL A 95 20.89 13.78 11.63
CA VAL A 95 21.04 15.19 12.01
C VAL A 95 22.09 15.86 11.13
N ALA A 96 21.99 17.18 10.96
CA ALA A 96 23.01 18.00 10.32
C ALA A 96 24.33 17.99 11.11
N GLY A 97 25.44 18.30 10.43
CA GLY A 97 26.73 18.55 11.10
C GLY A 97 26.70 19.82 11.96
N PRO A 98 27.67 20.00 12.88
CA PRO A 98 27.73 21.16 13.77
C PRO A 98 27.77 22.51 13.04
N ASP A 99 28.33 22.52 11.83
CA ASP A 99 28.45 23.66 10.91
C ASP A 99 27.32 23.71 9.87
N GLY A 100 26.31 22.85 9.99
CA GLY A 100 25.23 22.72 9.01
C GLY A 100 25.59 21.94 7.74
N SER A 101 26.81 21.37 7.66
CA SER A 101 27.21 20.48 6.57
C SER A 101 26.52 19.12 6.66
N GLU A 102 26.51 18.36 5.55
CA GLU A 102 26.21 16.93 5.66
C GLU A 102 27.26 16.27 6.55
N SER A 103 26.80 15.67 7.63
CA SER A 103 27.69 15.02 8.57
C SER A 103 28.45 13.86 7.95
N ALA A 104 29.77 13.79 8.21
CA ALA A 104 30.57 12.61 7.88
C ALA A 104 29.96 11.34 8.53
N PRO A 105 29.99 10.17 7.84
CA PRO A 105 29.50 8.92 8.42
C PRO A 105 30.30 8.57 9.68
N LEU A 106 29.64 8.45 10.83
CA LEU A 106 30.24 7.84 12.02
C LEU A 106 30.13 6.32 11.92
N ALA A 107 31.06 5.61 12.55
CA ALA A 107 31.11 4.14 12.57
C ALA A 107 29.84 3.50 13.15
N PHE A 108 29.03 4.25 13.92
CA PHE A 108 27.73 3.79 14.42
C PHE A 108 26.68 4.93 14.40
N ALA A 109 25.60 4.71 13.64
CA ALA A 109 24.43 5.60 13.60
C ALA A 109 23.72 5.76 14.97
N GLY A 110 23.96 4.84 15.91
CA GLY A 110 23.29 4.78 17.21
C GLY A 110 23.51 6.02 18.09
N GLU A 111 24.74 6.53 18.17
CA GLU A 111 25.05 7.71 19.00
C GLU A 111 24.32 8.97 18.50
N ARG A 112 24.17 9.11 17.18
CA ARG A 112 23.50 10.26 16.56
C ARG A 112 21.99 10.26 16.72
N LEU A 113 21.40 9.15 17.16
CA LEU A 113 19.97 9.05 17.47
C LEU A 113 19.68 9.13 18.97
N LEU A 114 20.71 9.17 19.84
CA LEU A 114 20.51 9.20 21.29
C LEU A 114 19.67 10.40 21.75
N PHE A 115 19.78 11.55 21.07
CA PHE A 115 18.95 12.72 21.39
C PHE A 115 17.45 12.45 21.28
N LEU A 116 17.04 11.48 20.43
CA LEU A 116 15.63 11.11 20.31
C LEU A 116 15.11 10.47 21.59
N SER A 117 15.91 9.70 22.33
CA SER A 117 15.49 9.05 23.57
C SER A 117 15.91 9.82 24.83
N ALA A 118 17.16 10.29 24.87
CA ALA A 118 17.74 10.97 26.03
C ALA A 118 17.45 12.48 26.05
N GLY A 119 17.18 13.09 24.89
CA GLY A 119 17.09 14.54 24.74
C GLY A 119 18.45 15.20 24.52
N THR A 120 18.42 16.52 24.61
CA THR A 120 19.55 17.45 24.57
C THR A 120 19.56 18.23 25.89
N PRO A 121 20.56 19.11 26.13
CA PRO A 121 20.51 20.01 27.29
C PRO A 121 19.26 20.90 27.32
N ASP A 122 18.74 21.29 26.15
CA ASP A 122 17.65 22.26 26.02
C ASP A 122 16.26 21.62 25.80
N SER A 123 16.22 20.36 25.34
CA SER A 123 14.99 19.69 24.91
C SER A 123 14.92 18.23 25.40
N PRO A 124 13.80 17.80 26.00
CA PRO A 124 13.65 16.40 26.39
C PRO A 124 13.56 15.48 25.16
N GLY A 125 13.98 14.23 25.32
CA GLY A 125 13.88 13.22 24.29
C GLY A 125 12.42 12.91 23.93
N ALA A 126 12.13 12.82 22.64
CA ALA A 126 10.78 12.49 22.17
C ALA A 126 10.40 11.02 22.42
N PHE A 127 11.34 10.09 22.42
CA PHE A 127 11.11 8.64 22.47
C PHE A 127 11.82 8.01 23.68
N ALA A 128 11.60 8.60 24.87
CA ALA A 128 12.20 8.13 26.12
C ALA A 128 11.73 6.73 26.55
N SER A 129 10.58 6.27 26.06
CA SER A 129 10.04 4.93 26.28
C SER A 129 9.61 4.29 24.98
N ALA A 130 9.66 2.96 24.91
CA ALA A 130 9.14 2.21 23.78
C ALA A 130 7.65 2.54 23.57
N ALA A 131 7.27 2.82 22.31
CA ALA A 131 5.88 3.01 21.93
C ALA A 131 5.27 1.66 21.50
N PRO A 132 4.01 1.36 21.85
CA PRO A 132 3.33 0.19 21.30
C PRO A 132 3.15 0.37 19.79
N LEU A 133 3.09 -0.75 19.06
CA LEU A 133 2.74 -0.71 17.64
C LEU A 133 1.35 -0.10 17.49
N PRO A 134 1.16 0.94 16.65
CA PRO A 134 -0.15 1.54 16.45
C PRO A 134 -1.08 0.52 15.81
N ARG A 135 -2.24 0.31 16.42
CA ARG A 135 -3.28 -0.53 15.83
C ARG A 135 -4.02 0.27 14.77
N LEU A 136 -3.82 -0.08 13.51
CA LEU A 136 -4.53 0.53 12.38
C LEU A 136 -5.96 -0.05 12.31
N PRO A 137 -7.04 0.71 12.60
CA PRO A 137 -8.38 0.15 12.73
C PRO A 137 -8.88 -0.53 11.45
N TRP A 138 -8.53 0.03 10.29
CA TRP A 138 -8.94 -0.49 8.99
C TRP A 138 -8.22 -1.79 8.60
N VAL A 139 -7.04 -2.08 9.18
CA VAL A 139 -6.33 -3.36 9.01
C VAL A 139 -6.80 -4.37 10.05
N ALA A 140 -6.96 -3.94 11.30
CA ALA A 140 -7.27 -4.84 12.41
C ALA A 140 -8.73 -5.31 12.42
N ALA A 141 -9.65 -4.53 11.86
CA ALA A 141 -11.06 -4.86 11.73
C ALA A 141 -11.59 -4.29 10.39
N PRO A 142 -11.20 -4.88 9.25
CA PRO A 142 -11.57 -4.34 7.95
C PRO A 142 -13.09 -4.43 7.77
N GLY A 143 -13.70 -3.32 7.36
CA GLY A 143 -15.12 -3.27 6.99
C GLY A 143 -15.38 -3.39 5.48
N HIS A 144 -14.33 -3.33 4.67
CA HIS A 144 -14.40 -3.36 3.21
C HIS A 144 -13.36 -4.36 2.66
N GLY A 145 -13.62 -4.87 1.47
CA GLY A 145 -12.66 -5.65 0.69
C GLY A 145 -12.18 -4.88 -0.54
N PHE A 146 -11.48 -5.61 -1.39
CA PHE A 146 -10.88 -5.11 -2.62
C PHE A 146 -11.27 -6.05 -3.77
N LEU A 147 -11.19 -5.56 -5.00
CA LEU A 147 -11.30 -6.38 -6.20
C LEU A 147 -10.17 -6.04 -7.13
N ALA A 148 -9.48 -7.05 -7.64
CA ALA A 148 -8.43 -6.87 -8.65
C ALA A 148 -8.51 -7.99 -9.70
N GLY A 149 -8.03 -7.69 -10.90
CA GLY A 149 -7.99 -8.66 -11.99
C GLY A 149 -7.17 -8.14 -13.16
N THR A 150 -7.09 -8.96 -14.20
CA THR A 150 -6.40 -8.63 -15.45
C THR A 150 -7.32 -8.95 -16.62
N VAL A 151 -7.41 -8.03 -17.57
CA VAL A 151 -8.02 -8.27 -18.88
C VAL A 151 -6.95 -8.89 -19.77
N SER A 152 -7.25 -10.05 -20.35
CA SER A 152 -6.34 -10.69 -21.30
C SER A 152 -6.67 -10.23 -22.71
N ALA A 153 -5.66 -9.77 -23.44
CA ALA A 153 -5.81 -9.34 -24.82
C ALA A 153 -4.69 -9.91 -25.70
N ALA A 154 -4.88 -9.87 -27.02
CA ALA A 154 -3.91 -10.40 -27.98
C ALA A 154 -2.58 -9.62 -27.99
N SER A 155 -2.62 -8.34 -27.62
CA SER A 155 -1.46 -7.48 -27.46
C SER A 155 -1.58 -6.58 -26.23
N ARG A 156 -0.48 -5.97 -25.79
CA ARG A 156 -0.52 -4.98 -24.70
C ARG A 156 -1.31 -3.72 -25.08
N ALA A 157 -1.26 -3.31 -26.35
CA ALA A 157 -2.03 -2.16 -26.82
C ALA A 157 -3.55 -2.41 -26.72
N ASP A 158 -3.97 -3.67 -26.91
CA ASP A 158 -5.38 -4.08 -26.76
C ASP A 158 -5.80 -4.26 -25.29
N ALA A 159 -4.84 -4.33 -24.36
CA ALA A 159 -5.07 -4.47 -22.93
C ALA A 159 -5.03 -3.15 -22.18
N ASP A 160 -4.47 -2.08 -22.77
CA ASP A 160 -4.36 -0.76 -22.16
C ASP A 160 -5.67 0.03 -22.28
N ASP A 161 -5.96 0.85 -21.27
CA ASP A 161 -7.10 1.77 -21.24
C ASP A 161 -8.49 1.13 -21.46
N VAL A 162 -8.62 -0.18 -21.21
CA VAL A 162 -9.89 -0.91 -21.33
C VAL A 162 -10.78 -0.59 -20.13
N GLU A 163 -11.98 -0.08 -20.38
CA GLU A 163 -12.93 0.21 -19.31
C GLU A 163 -13.59 -1.08 -18.79
N VAL A 164 -13.48 -1.29 -17.47
CA VAL A 164 -14.08 -2.41 -16.73
C VAL A 164 -15.19 -1.88 -15.83
N GLU A 165 -16.40 -2.42 -15.99
CA GLU A 165 -17.56 -2.12 -15.15
C GLU A 165 -17.70 -3.17 -14.04
N ILE A 166 -17.67 -2.72 -12.80
CA ILE A 166 -17.81 -3.54 -11.59
C ILE A 166 -19.11 -3.13 -10.88
N ARG A 167 -20.12 -4.01 -10.91
CA ARG A 167 -21.44 -3.74 -10.37
C ARG A 167 -21.79 -4.70 -9.24
N ARG A 168 -22.10 -4.17 -8.05
CA ARG A 168 -22.63 -4.96 -6.94
C ARG A 168 -24.00 -5.54 -7.30
N THR A 169 -24.19 -6.84 -7.04
CA THR A 169 -25.48 -7.51 -7.24
C THR A 169 -26.34 -7.41 -5.97
N GLY A 170 -27.64 -7.69 -6.09
CA GLY A 170 -28.59 -7.61 -4.97
C GLY A 170 -29.29 -6.25 -4.81
N LEU A 171 -29.74 -5.97 -3.57
CA LEU A 171 -30.59 -4.83 -3.22
C LEU A 171 -29.86 -3.48 -3.34
N PHE A 172 -28.63 -3.41 -2.84
CA PHE A 172 -27.83 -2.17 -2.84
C PHE A 172 -26.87 -2.14 -4.02
N ARG A 173 -27.40 -1.74 -5.18
CA ARG A 173 -26.63 -1.69 -6.43
C ARG A 173 -25.70 -0.48 -6.43
N THR A 174 -24.41 -0.73 -6.54
CA THR A 174 -23.39 0.29 -6.78
C THR A 174 -22.55 -0.12 -7.98
N THR A 175 -22.23 0.83 -8.84
CA THR A 175 -21.34 0.60 -9.98
C THR A 175 -20.05 1.39 -9.79
N ARG A 176 -18.93 0.77 -10.15
CA ARG A 176 -17.62 1.37 -10.30
C ARG A 176 -17.13 1.11 -11.71
N ARG A 177 -16.43 2.08 -12.29
CA ARG A 177 -15.74 1.93 -13.56
C ARG A 177 -14.29 2.27 -13.35
N VAL A 178 -13.42 1.42 -13.85
CA VAL A 178 -11.97 1.60 -13.84
C VAL A 178 -11.41 1.28 -15.21
N ARG A 179 -10.22 1.78 -15.50
CA ARG A 179 -9.48 1.48 -16.72
C ARG A 179 -8.30 0.59 -16.37
N THR A 180 -7.96 -0.31 -17.29
CA THR A 180 -6.78 -1.14 -17.16
C THR A 180 -5.51 -0.33 -17.43
N ASP A 181 -4.39 -0.79 -16.89
CA ASP A 181 -3.07 -0.34 -17.33
C ASP A 181 -2.59 -1.11 -18.57
N ALA A 182 -1.39 -0.79 -19.07
CA ALA A 182 -0.79 -1.44 -20.24
C ALA A 182 -0.49 -2.95 -20.09
N THR A 183 -0.70 -3.52 -18.90
CA THR A 183 -0.64 -4.98 -18.66
C THR A 183 -2.03 -5.62 -18.63
N GLY A 184 -3.09 -4.84 -18.78
CA GLY A 184 -4.47 -5.27 -18.60
C GLY A 184 -4.92 -5.27 -17.14
N PHE A 185 -4.09 -4.86 -16.19
CA PHE A 185 -4.42 -4.91 -14.77
C PHE A 185 -5.42 -3.81 -14.39
N PHE A 186 -6.39 -4.16 -13.55
CA PHE A 186 -7.29 -3.21 -12.92
C PHE A 186 -7.52 -3.57 -11.44
N GLY A 187 -7.84 -2.55 -10.64
CA GLY A 187 -8.13 -2.73 -9.22
C GLY A 187 -9.12 -1.69 -8.70
N VAL A 188 -9.94 -2.09 -7.72
CA VAL A 188 -10.83 -1.20 -6.98
C VAL A 188 -10.71 -1.50 -5.50
N ALA A 189 -10.38 -0.47 -4.73
CA ALA A 189 -10.36 -0.52 -3.28
C ALA A 189 -11.72 -0.18 -2.66
N ARG A 190 -11.88 -0.52 -1.38
CA ARG A 190 -12.99 -0.07 -0.53
C ARG A 190 -14.37 -0.49 -1.08
N LEU A 191 -14.50 -1.76 -1.45
CA LEU A 191 -15.77 -2.36 -1.81
C LEU A 191 -16.47 -2.94 -0.58
N ALA A 192 -17.76 -2.67 -0.42
CA ALA A 192 -18.56 -3.31 0.61
C ALA A 192 -18.60 -4.83 0.36
N PRO A 193 -18.59 -5.69 1.39
CA PRO A 193 -18.70 -7.13 1.18
C PRO A 193 -19.95 -7.51 0.39
N GLY A 194 -19.81 -8.50 -0.49
CA GLY A 194 -20.90 -9.00 -1.33
C GLY A 194 -20.42 -9.49 -2.69
N ARG A 195 -21.39 -9.88 -3.50
CA ARG A 195 -21.13 -10.41 -4.85
C ARG A 195 -21.16 -9.28 -5.88
N TYR A 196 -20.14 -9.27 -6.73
CA TYR A 196 -19.95 -8.28 -7.78
C TYR A 196 -19.94 -8.96 -9.14
N ARG A 197 -20.60 -8.33 -10.10
CA ARG A 197 -20.49 -8.63 -11.51
C ARG A 197 -19.41 -7.75 -12.11
N VAL A 198 -18.48 -8.34 -12.84
CA VAL A 198 -17.39 -7.65 -13.54
C VAL A 198 -17.52 -7.94 -15.03
N ARG A 199 -17.48 -6.90 -15.85
CA ARG A 199 -17.53 -7.02 -17.31
C ARG A 199 -16.76 -5.90 -17.99
N LEU A 200 -16.33 -6.12 -19.22
CA LEU A 200 -15.80 -5.05 -20.06
C LEU A 200 -16.95 -4.11 -20.47
N ALA A 201 -16.73 -2.80 -20.42
CA ALA A 201 -17.74 -1.83 -20.83
C ALA A 201 -18.10 -2.02 -22.32
N GLY A 202 -19.36 -1.76 -22.67
CA GLY A 202 -19.84 -1.92 -24.05
C GLY A 202 -20.14 -3.37 -24.49
N THR A 203 -19.73 -4.37 -23.72
CA THR A 203 -20.04 -5.78 -24.01
C THR A 203 -21.42 -6.18 -23.48
N ARG A 204 -22.15 -6.97 -24.27
CA ARG A 204 -23.46 -7.57 -23.91
C ARG A 204 -23.41 -9.10 -23.80
N ALA A 205 -22.31 -9.74 -24.18
CA ALA A 205 -22.19 -11.18 -24.16
C ALA A 205 -21.92 -11.70 -22.73
N ALA A 206 -22.65 -12.74 -22.29
CA ALA A 206 -22.41 -13.39 -21.00
C ALA A 206 -20.98 -13.95 -20.86
N GLU A 207 -20.31 -14.24 -21.99
CA GLU A 207 -18.92 -14.73 -22.05
C GLU A 207 -17.88 -13.68 -21.63
N THR A 208 -18.26 -12.40 -21.57
CA THR A 208 -17.39 -11.29 -21.13
C THR A 208 -17.69 -10.84 -19.70
N GLU A 209 -18.44 -11.65 -18.96
CA GLU A 209 -18.91 -11.37 -17.61
C GLU A 209 -18.41 -12.43 -16.62
N THR A 210 -17.97 -11.98 -15.46
CA THR A 210 -17.59 -12.86 -14.35
C THR A 210 -18.14 -12.34 -13.03
N HIS A 211 -18.31 -13.25 -12.07
CA HIS A 211 -18.79 -12.92 -10.74
C HIS A 211 -17.68 -13.10 -9.71
N VAL A 212 -17.52 -12.11 -8.84
CA VAL A 212 -16.50 -12.06 -7.81
C VAL A 212 -17.15 -11.83 -6.45
N ASP A 213 -16.83 -12.68 -5.49
CA ASP A 213 -17.21 -12.45 -4.10
C ASP A 213 -16.13 -11.62 -3.41
N VAL A 214 -16.53 -10.47 -2.87
CA VAL A 214 -15.68 -9.59 -2.09
C VAL A 214 -16.00 -9.81 -0.61
N THR A 215 -14.98 -10.14 0.18
CA THR A 215 -15.07 -10.22 1.64
C THR A 215 -14.18 -9.16 2.27
N ALA A 216 -14.52 -8.73 3.48
CA ALA A 216 -13.76 -7.66 4.13
C ALA A 216 -12.31 -8.11 4.40
N GLY A 217 -11.35 -7.22 4.13
CA GLY A 217 -9.92 -7.47 4.31
C GLY A 217 -9.26 -8.33 3.24
N ASN A 218 -10.00 -8.82 2.25
CA ASN A 218 -9.47 -9.67 1.19
C ASN A 218 -9.62 -9.02 -0.19
N VAL A 219 -8.75 -9.43 -1.11
CA VAL A 219 -8.90 -9.15 -2.54
C VAL A 219 -9.74 -10.26 -3.15
N GLY A 220 -10.94 -9.90 -3.63
CA GLY A 220 -11.71 -10.75 -4.52
C GLY A 220 -11.05 -10.73 -5.90
N ALA A 221 -10.74 -11.90 -6.44
CA ALA A 221 -10.33 -12.07 -7.82
C ALA A 221 -11.42 -12.85 -8.55
N PRO A 222 -11.74 -12.51 -9.81
CA PRO A 222 -12.59 -13.38 -10.59
C PRO A 222 -11.99 -14.78 -10.71
N ARG A 223 -12.82 -15.80 -10.78
CA ARG A 223 -12.34 -17.15 -11.07
C ARG A 223 -12.50 -17.36 -12.57
N SER A 224 -11.49 -17.95 -13.22
CA SER A 224 -11.69 -18.46 -14.58
C SER A 224 -12.81 -19.51 -14.53
N PRO A 225 -13.75 -19.54 -15.49
CA PRO A 225 -14.60 -20.70 -15.64
C PRO A 225 -13.70 -21.91 -15.91
N VAL A 226 -13.62 -22.82 -14.96
CA VAL A 226 -13.02 -24.14 -15.19
C VAL A 226 -13.92 -24.80 -16.24
N PRO A 227 -13.41 -25.18 -17.43
CA PRO A 227 -14.20 -25.96 -18.37
C PRO A 227 -14.64 -27.25 -17.66
N PRO A 228 -15.87 -27.75 -17.87
CA PRO A 228 -16.30 -28.99 -17.26
C PRO A 228 -15.27 -30.09 -17.58
N ASP A 229 -14.77 -30.76 -16.54
CA ASP A 229 -13.81 -31.86 -16.64
C ASP A 229 -14.22 -32.79 -17.78
N GLU A 230 -13.36 -32.93 -18.78
CA GLU A 230 -13.41 -34.11 -19.64
C GLU A 230 -13.12 -35.32 -18.73
N ALA A 231 -14.18 -36.03 -18.41
CA ALA A 231 -14.10 -37.31 -17.73
C ALA A 231 -13.15 -38.25 -18.49
N GLY A 232 -12.15 -38.79 -17.79
CA GLY A 232 -11.50 -40.04 -18.19
C GLY A 232 -10.01 -40.01 -18.49
N GLY A 233 -9.17 -39.58 -17.54
CA GLY A 233 -7.74 -39.86 -17.55
C GLY A 233 -7.31 -40.61 -16.29
N LYS A 234 -7.02 -41.91 -16.39
CA LYS A 234 -6.54 -42.75 -15.28
C LYS A 234 -5.32 -42.11 -14.58
N PRO A 235 -5.20 -42.17 -13.24
CA PRO A 235 -4.03 -41.63 -12.55
C PRO A 235 -2.78 -42.45 -12.89
N GLY A 236 -1.83 -41.79 -13.55
CA GLY A 236 -0.48 -42.28 -13.76
C GLY A 236 0.26 -42.39 -12.43
N ARG A 237 0.87 -43.55 -12.23
CA ARG A 237 1.69 -44.03 -11.11
C ARG A 237 2.60 -42.94 -10.50
N ALA A 238 2.42 -42.64 -9.21
CA ALA A 238 3.33 -41.82 -8.43
C ALA A 238 4.68 -42.54 -8.27
N LEU A 239 5.77 -41.84 -8.59
CA LEU A 239 7.14 -42.32 -8.34
C LEU A 239 7.44 -42.14 -6.85
N GLU A 240 7.57 -43.25 -6.12
CA GLU A 240 8.00 -43.27 -4.72
C GLU A 240 9.45 -42.79 -4.59
N ALA A 241 9.68 -41.74 -3.80
CA ALA A 241 11.00 -41.38 -3.31
C ALA A 241 11.34 -42.21 -2.06
N ARG A 242 12.42 -42.99 -2.14
CA ARG A 242 12.95 -43.78 -1.02
C ARG A 242 13.60 -42.89 0.06
N PRO A 243 13.51 -43.25 1.36
CA PRO A 243 14.09 -42.50 2.46
C PRO A 243 15.52 -42.95 2.78
N GLY A 244 16.40 -41.99 3.09
CA GLY A 244 17.78 -42.23 3.56
C GLY A 244 18.16 -41.33 4.73
N SER A 245 18.05 -41.89 5.94
CA SER A 245 18.95 -41.80 7.11
C SER A 245 19.54 -40.45 7.63
N ARG A 246 19.12 -40.11 8.86
CA ARG A 246 19.63 -39.19 9.93
C ARG A 246 20.99 -39.62 10.55
N PRO A 247 21.56 -39.02 11.64
CA PRO A 247 21.29 -37.77 12.43
C PRO A 247 22.57 -36.88 12.63
N ASP A 248 22.56 -35.66 13.20
CA ASP A 248 22.66 -35.39 14.65
C ASP A 248 22.50 -33.89 15.02
N GLN A 249 21.78 -33.70 16.13
CA GLN A 249 21.95 -32.78 17.29
C GLN A 249 22.53 -31.37 17.05
N GLY A 250 21.98 -30.26 17.54
CA GLY A 250 20.93 -29.99 18.50
C GLY A 250 21.15 -28.55 19.03
N LEU A 251 20.09 -27.76 19.16
CA LEU A 251 19.94 -26.67 20.14
C LEU A 251 18.56 -26.04 19.93
N ALA A 252 17.68 -26.28 20.90
CA ALA A 252 16.35 -25.72 20.95
C ALA A 252 16.43 -24.20 21.22
N SER A 253 15.79 -23.42 20.36
CA SER A 253 15.23 -22.13 20.75
C SER A 253 13.83 -22.03 20.17
N ALA A 254 12.84 -21.99 21.05
CA ALA A 254 11.44 -21.81 20.69
C ALA A 254 11.25 -20.38 20.15
N ARG A 255 11.23 -20.23 18.83
CA ARG A 255 10.63 -19.08 18.16
C ARG A 255 9.31 -19.52 17.56
N ALA A 256 8.23 -18.93 18.03
CA ALA A 256 6.96 -18.96 17.33
C ALA A 256 7.11 -18.16 16.03
N THR A 257 7.58 -18.82 14.98
CA THR A 257 7.56 -18.29 13.61
C THR A 257 6.16 -18.50 13.05
N ALA A 258 5.32 -17.47 13.16
CA ALA A 258 4.25 -17.33 12.18
C ALA A 258 4.92 -17.14 10.82
N ALA A 259 4.87 -18.18 9.98
CA ALA A 259 5.40 -18.12 8.63
C ALA A 259 4.78 -16.91 7.89
N PRO A 260 5.57 -16.12 7.14
CA PRO A 260 5.00 -15.09 6.28
C PRO A 260 4.00 -15.77 5.34
N ARG A 261 2.75 -15.30 5.36
CA ARG A 261 1.79 -15.66 4.32
C ARG A 261 2.39 -15.22 3.00
N THR A 262 2.88 -16.17 2.21
CA THR A 262 3.18 -15.94 0.81
C THR A 262 1.91 -15.47 0.14
N VAL A 263 1.87 -14.17 -0.20
CA VAL A 263 0.89 -13.65 -1.12
C VAL A 263 1.21 -14.31 -2.45
N ARG A 264 0.48 -15.38 -2.80
CA ARG A 264 0.51 -15.88 -4.16
C ARG A 264 0.08 -14.72 -5.07
N PRO A 265 0.73 -14.50 -6.23
CA PRO A 265 0.17 -13.62 -7.23
C PRO A 265 -1.28 -14.09 -7.51
N PRO A 266 -2.23 -13.16 -7.70
CA PRO A 266 -3.59 -13.55 -8.07
C PRO A 266 -3.51 -14.44 -9.31
N ASP A 267 -4.27 -15.54 -9.30
CA ASP A 267 -4.38 -16.44 -10.46
C ASP A 267 -4.71 -15.58 -11.69
N SER A 268 -3.97 -15.77 -12.77
CA SER A 268 -4.19 -15.07 -14.04
C SER A 268 -5.54 -15.48 -14.63
N ILE A 269 -6.30 -14.50 -15.10
CA ILE A 269 -7.62 -14.72 -15.70
C ILE A 269 -7.59 -14.23 -17.13
N VAL A 270 -8.09 -15.09 -18.00
CA VAL A 270 -8.34 -14.78 -19.40
C VAL A 270 -9.79 -14.36 -19.55
N LEU A 271 -10.06 -13.05 -19.49
CA LEU A 271 -11.24 -12.52 -20.15
C LEU A 271 -10.93 -12.50 -21.64
N GLY A 272 -11.38 -13.52 -22.37
CA GLY A 272 -11.11 -13.66 -23.79
C GLY A 272 -11.66 -12.48 -24.57
N VAL A 273 -10.79 -11.72 -25.25
CA VAL A 273 -11.19 -10.80 -26.31
C VAL A 273 -11.21 -11.60 -27.61
N THR A 274 -12.40 -12.04 -28.04
CA THR A 274 -12.58 -12.51 -29.41
C THR A 274 -12.46 -11.30 -30.33
N LYS A 275 -11.43 -11.29 -31.19
CA LYS A 275 -11.16 -10.32 -32.26
C LYS A 275 -12.46 -9.72 -32.81
N TYR A 276 -12.62 -8.40 -32.69
CA TYR A 276 -13.52 -7.67 -33.58
C TYR A 276 -12.72 -7.22 -34.79
N THR A 277 -12.97 -7.86 -35.94
CA THR A 277 -12.63 -7.26 -37.22
C THR A 277 -13.59 -6.09 -37.42
N VAL A 278 -13.10 -4.86 -37.31
CA VAL A 278 -13.84 -3.70 -37.81
C VAL A 278 -13.88 -3.83 -39.33
N SER A 279 -15.00 -4.29 -39.86
CA SER A 279 -15.34 -4.08 -41.26
C SER A 279 -15.51 -2.57 -41.43
N SER A 280 -14.55 -1.95 -42.12
CA SER A 280 -14.73 -0.62 -42.70
C SER A 280 -15.80 -0.73 -43.79
N GLY A 281 -17.05 -0.52 -43.40
CA GLY A 281 -18.13 -0.18 -44.34
C GLY A 281 -18.16 1.32 -44.51
N GLU A 282 -17.74 1.80 -45.68
CA GLU A 282 -18.01 3.15 -46.14
C GLU A 282 -19.52 3.41 -46.15
N TRP A 283 -19.96 4.49 -45.49
CA TRP A 283 -21.05 5.39 -45.91
C TRP A 283 -20.84 6.75 -45.23
#